data_AF-A0A7Y0CT48-F1
#
_entry.id   AF-A0A7Y0CT48-F1
#
_cell.length_a   1.000
_cell.length_b   1.000
_cell.length_c   1.000
_cell.angle_alpha   90.00
_cell.angle_beta   90.00
_cell.angle_gamma   90.00
#
_symmetry.space_group_name_H-M   'P 1'
#
loop_
_entity.id
_entity.type
_entity.pdbx_description
1 polymer ?
#
loop_
_entity_poly.entity_id
_entity_poly.type
_entity_poly.pdbx_seq_one_letter_code
_entity_poly.pdbx_strand_id
1 'polypeptide(L)'
;MSDNEPGTQGSTPGSTHGAEATLRPRRRRRGLVWAFLVGGALVTFVIATLLVSIVQRKAEDRSTFVKVADLSETTFEPSVWGRNFPPEYEGWKATEQMEPRDQVAHTPTAQDPRTTVSQQKLEKDPRLVTMWQGYAFSIDYREPRGHY
;
A
#
# COMPACT_ATOMS: atom_id res chain seq x y z
N MET A 1 -102.22 55.26 15.86
CA MET A 1 -102.54 56.22 14.80
C MET A 1 -101.30 57.09 14.63
N SER A 2 -100.64 56.98 13.47
CA SER A 2 -99.63 57.91 12.95
C SER A 2 -98.26 57.99 13.68
N ASP A 3 -97.10 57.99 13.05
CA ASP A 3 -96.69 57.89 11.65
C ASP A 3 -95.22 57.48 11.58
N ASN A 4 -94.84 56.99 10.41
CA ASN A 4 -93.58 56.39 10.00
C ASN A 4 -92.66 57.44 9.31
N GLU A 5 -91.33 57.30 9.49
CA GLU A 5 -90.21 57.77 8.60
C GLU A 5 -89.99 59.31 8.44
N PRO A 6 -88.82 59.80 7.94
CA PRO A 6 -87.76 59.11 7.19
C PRO A 6 -86.30 59.38 7.59
N GLY A 7 -85.41 58.56 7.03
CA GLY A 7 -83.97 58.64 7.18
C GLY A 7 -83.28 59.87 6.55
N THR A 8 -81.99 59.99 6.81
CA THR A 8 -81.07 60.83 6.03
C THR A 8 -79.72 60.14 5.96
N GLN A 9 -79.37 59.75 4.75
CA GLN A 9 -78.05 59.28 4.34
C GLN A 9 -77.09 60.46 4.23
N GLY A 10 -75.83 60.27 4.62
CA GLY A 10 -74.74 61.21 4.40
C GLY A 10 -73.49 60.43 3.98
N SER A 11 -73.16 60.51 2.69
CA SER A 11 -72.09 59.79 2.03
C SER A 11 -70.71 60.48 2.13
N THR A 12 -69.66 59.65 1.94
CA THR A 12 -68.34 59.89 1.30
C THR A 12 -67.21 60.68 2.01
N PRO A 13 -65.93 60.49 1.63
CA PRO A 13 -65.16 59.25 1.42
C PRO A 13 -63.76 59.31 2.11
N GLY A 14 -63.02 58.18 2.20
CA GLY A 14 -61.59 58.29 2.55
C GLY A 14 -60.84 57.01 2.91
N SER A 15 -60.18 56.44 1.90
CA SER A 15 -58.76 56.02 1.97
C SER A 15 -58.36 54.81 2.84
N THR A 16 -58.38 53.65 2.19
CA THR A 16 -57.28 52.67 2.10
C THR A 16 -55.94 53.01 2.78
N HIS A 17 -55.52 52.16 3.73
CA HIS A 17 -54.13 51.67 3.93
C HIS A 17 -54.24 50.42 4.82
N GLY A 18 -54.10 49.20 4.29
CA GLY A 18 -52.83 48.69 3.78
C GLY A 18 -52.07 47.99 4.91
N ALA A 19 -52.65 46.94 5.50
CA ALA A 19 -51.94 46.03 6.38
C ALA A 19 -51.00 45.14 5.53
N GLU A 20 -49.93 45.72 5.00
CA GLU A 20 -48.86 44.96 4.35
C GLU A 20 -47.86 44.53 5.42
N ALA A 21 -48.10 43.33 5.95
CA ALA A 21 -47.15 42.59 6.74
C ALA A 21 -45.80 42.57 6.01
N THR A 22 -44.77 43.14 6.64
CA THR A 22 -43.40 43.06 6.16
C THR A 22 -43.01 41.58 6.03
N LEU A 23 -43.06 41.04 4.80
CA LEU A 23 -42.57 39.70 4.49
C LEU A 23 -41.05 39.71 4.62
N ARG A 24 -40.56 39.62 5.85
CA ARG A 24 -39.16 39.30 6.14
C ARG A 24 -38.80 38.01 5.39
N PRO A 25 -37.64 37.94 4.73
CA PRO A 25 -37.31 36.86 3.81
C PRO A 25 -37.05 35.54 4.57
N ARG A 26 -38.12 34.78 4.84
CA ARG A 26 -38.09 33.42 5.42
C ARG A 26 -37.24 32.44 4.57
N ARG A 27 -36.96 32.80 3.32
CA ARG A 27 -36.16 32.02 2.35
C ARG A 27 -34.66 32.01 2.66
N ARG A 28 -34.08 33.09 3.22
CA ARG A 28 -32.63 33.17 3.52
C ARG A 28 -32.21 32.26 4.69
N ARG A 29 -33.02 32.19 5.76
CA ARG A 29 -32.75 31.30 6.90
C ARG A 29 -32.85 29.82 6.53
N ARG A 30 -33.80 29.46 5.66
CA ARG A 30 -33.92 28.09 5.11
C ARG A 30 -32.72 27.71 4.26
N GLY A 31 -32.21 28.62 3.43
CA GLY A 31 -30.99 28.40 2.63
C GLY A 31 -29.75 28.16 3.48
N LEU A 32 -29.57 28.91 4.58
CA LEU A 32 -28.49 28.70 5.54
C LEU A 32 -28.59 27.34 6.26
N VAL A 33 -29.79 26.92 6.65
CA VAL A 33 -30.01 25.60 7.26
C VAL A 33 -29.69 24.47 6.29
N TRP A 34 -30.12 24.58 5.04
CA TRP A 34 -29.78 23.59 4.00
C TRP A 34 -28.29 23.56 3.69
N ALA A 35 -27.63 24.72 3.61
CA ALA A 35 -26.18 24.79 3.40
C ALA A 35 -25.40 24.14 4.54
N PHE A 36 -25.82 24.34 5.79
CA PHE A 36 -25.23 23.68 6.95
C PHE A 36 -25.42 22.16 6.93
N LEU A 37 -26.63 21.68 6.62
CA LEU A 37 -26.91 20.24 6.52
C LEU A 37 -26.09 19.57 5.41
N VAL A 38 -26.03 20.17 4.23
CA VAL A 38 -25.25 19.66 3.10
C VAL A 38 -23.75 19.72 3.40
N GLY A 39 -23.27 20.82 3.99
CA GLY A 39 -21.87 20.95 4.42
C GLY A 39 -21.48 19.90 5.45
N GLY A 40 -22.30 19.71 6.49
CA GLY A 40 -22.08 18.68 7.51
C GLY A 40 -22.11 17.26 6.94
N ALA A 41 -23.04 16.97 6.04
CA ALA A 41 -23.10 15.69 5.34
C ALA A 41 -21.84 15.45 4.48
N LEU A 42 -21.35 16.49 3.78
CA LEU A 42 -20.15 16.40 2.95
C LEU A 42 -18.90 16.15 3.82
N VAL A 43 -18.74 16.89 4.93
CA VAL A 43 -17.62 16.68 5.86
C VAL A 43 -17.66 15.26 6.45
N THR A 44 -18.83 14.81 6.89
CA THR A 44 -18.99 13.45 7.43
C THR A 44 -18.68 12.39 6.38
N PHE A 45 -19.11 12.61 5.14
CA PHE A 45 -18.80 11.72 4.02
C PHE A 45 -17.29 11.64 3.75
N VAL A 46 -16.58 12.78 3.72
CA VAL A 46 -15.12 12.82 3.54
C VAL A 46 -14.39 12.10 4.68
N ILE A 47 -14.82 12.29 5.92
CA ILE A 47 -14.22 11.61 7.07
C ILE A 47 -14.48 10.10 7.00
N ALA A 48 -15.69 9.69 6.64
CA ALA A 48 -16.06 8.28 6.53
C ALA A 48 -15.26 7.58 5.41
N THR A 49 -15.11 8.20 4.24
CA THR A 49 -14.32 7.61 3.14
C THR A 49 -12.84 7.50 3.50
N LEU A 50 -12.28 8.50 4.19
CA LEU A 50 -10.92 8.42 4.71
C LEU A 50 -10.76 7.29 5.74
N LEU A 51 -11.70 7.14 6.66
CA LEU A 51 -11.66 6.07 7.66
C LEU A 51 -11.72 4.68 6.99
N VAL A 52 -12.60 4.49 6.01
CA VAL A 52 -12.69 3.24 5.24
C VAL A 52 -11.36 2.96 4.53
N SER A 53 -10.76 3.97 3.90
CA SER A 53 -9.44 3.83 3.25
C SER A 53 -8.35 3.38 4.23
N ILE A 54 -8.28 3.98 5.42
CA ILE A 54 -7.31 3.61 6.45
C ILE A 54 -7.54 2.19 6.96
N VAL A 55 -8.80 1.82 7.23
CA VAL A 55 -9.15 0.48 7.71
C VAL A 55 -8.82 -0.57 6.66
N GLN A 56 -9.14 -0.31 5.39
CA GLN A 56 -8.82 -1.20 4.29
C GLN A 56 -7.30 -1.37 4.14
N ARG A 57 -6.53 -0.28 4.15
CA ARG A 57 -5.06 -0.33 4.08
C ARG A 57 -4.46 -1.13 5.23
N LYS A 58 -4.97 -0.92 6.46
CA LYS A 58 -4.56 -1.70 7.63
C LYS A 58 -4.96 -3.18 7.54
N ALA A 59 -6.04 -3.50 6.83
CA ALA A 59 -6.46 -4.88 6.62
C ALA A 59 -5.58 -5.57 5.57
N GLU A 60 -5.22 -4.87 4.49
CA GLU A 60 -4.24 -5.32 3.48
C GLU A 60 -2.87 -5.59 4.13
N ASP A 61 -2.40 -4.70 5.02
CA ASP A 61 -1.13 -4.88 5.73
C ASP A 61 -1.09 -6.14 6.60
N ARG A 62 -2.24 -6.63 7.08
CA ARG A 62 -2.31 -7.86 7.91
C ARG A 62 -2.07 -9.13 7.10
N SER A 63 -2.24 -9.10 5.79
CA SER A 63 -1.92 -10.22 4.90
C SER A 63 -0.67 -9.89 4.08
N THR A 64 0.50 -9.88 4.73
CA THR A 64 1.76 -9.51 4.09
C THR A 64 2.16 -10.47 2.96
N PHE A 65 1.70 -11.72 2.99
CA PHE A 65 1.89 -12.71 1.92
C PHE A 65 0.79 -13.78 1.97
N VAL A 66 0.57 -14.45 0.85
CA VAL A 66 -0.33 -15.61 0.79
C VAL A 66 0.41 -16.81 1.37
N LYS A 67 -0.03 -17.29 2.53
CA LYS A 67 0.53 -18.50 3.16
C LYS A 67 -0.01 -19.75 2.43
N VAL A 68 0.80 -20.33 1.55
CA VAL A 68 0.50 -21.55 0.77
C VAL A 68 1.02 -22.81 1.49
N ALA A 69 2.18 -22.72 2.13
CA ALA A 69 2.82 -23.78 2.90
C ALA A 69 2.94 -23.40 4.38
N ASP A 70 2.76 -24.39 5.26
CA ASP A 70 3.02 -24.23 6.68
C ASP A 70 4.53 -24.25 6.93
N LEU A 71 5.03 -23.14 7.49
CA LEU A 71 6.41 -22.98 7.91
C LEU A 71 6.48 -23.11 9.43
N SER A 72 7.53 -23.76 9.90
CA SER A 72 7.87 -23.93 11.31
C SER A 72 9.31 -23.50 11.55
N GLU A 73 9.69 -23.32 12.81
CA GLU A 73 11.08 -23.02 13.22
C GLU A 73 12.09 -24.10 12.79
N THR A 74 11.62 -25.27 12.37
CA THR A 74 12.45 -26.40 11.93
C THR A 74 12.39 -26.65 10.43
N THR A 75 11.77 -25.76 9.65
CA THR A 75 11.70 -25.90 8.19
C THR A 75 12.99 -25.37 7.56
N PHE A 76 13.91 -26.26 7.18
CA PHE A 76 15.18 -25.87 6.53
C PHE A 76 15.12 -25.87 5.01
N GLU A 77 14.19 -26.64 4.44
CA GLU A 77 14.11 -26.89 3.01
C GLU A 77 13.68 -25.62 2.23
N PRO A 78 14.57 -24.97 1.44
CA PRO A 78 14.27 -23.67 0.84
C PRO A 78 13.11 -23.71 -0.16
N SER A 79 12.90 -24.86 -0.80
CA SER A 79 11.78 -25.07 -1.73
C SER A 79 10.41 -24.99 -1.05
N VAL A 80 10.32 -25.27 0.26
CA VAL A 80 9.08 -25.11 1.05
C VAL A 80 8.82 -23.62 1.33
N TRP A 81 9.87 -22.85 1.65
CA TRP A 81 9.79 -21.40 1.82
C TRP A 81 9.38 -20.71 0.51
N GLY A 82 9.94 -21.16 -0.61
CA GLY A 82 9.64 -20.60 -1.94
C GLY A 82 8.20 -20.77 -2.41
N ARG A 83 7.39 -21.63 -1.77
CA ARG A 83 5.95 -21.71 -2.03
C ARG A 83 5.20 -20.48 -1.52
N ASN A 84 5.69 -19.87 -0.43
CA ASN A 84 5.13 -18.65 0.16
C ASN A 84 5.77 -17.38 -0.42
N PHE A 85 7.03 -17.49 -0.85
CA PHE A 85 7.85 -16.37 -1.33
C PHE A 85 8.49 -16.68 -2.70
N PRO A 86 7.69 -16.77 -3.79
CA PRO A 86 8.22 -17.18 -5.08
C PRO A 86 9.30 -16.24 -5.66
N PRO A 87 9.12 -14.90 -5.67
CA PRO A 87 10.14 -13.98 -6.20
C PRO A 87 11.47 -14.05 -5.45
N GLU A 88 11.43 -14.16 -4.13
CA GLU A 88 12.62 -14.28 -3.28
C GLU A 88 13.34 -15.60 -3.52
N TYR A 89 12.58 -16.70 -3.66
CA TYR A 89 13.14 -18.01 -3.97
C TYR A 89 13.76 -18.05 -5.37
N GLU A 90 13.16 -17.38 -6.36
CA GLU A 90 13.73 -17.22 -7.68
C GLU A 90 15.03 -16.41 -7.65
N GLY A 91 15.05 -15.28 -6.94
CA GLY A 91 16.27 -14.48 -6.76
C GLY A 91 17.39 -15.25 -6.04
N TRP A 92 17.05 -16.04 -5.02
CA TRP A 92 18.01 -16.90 -4.32
C TRP A 92 18.58 -17.99 -5.24
N LYS A 93 17.72 -18.71 -5.98
CA LYS A 93 18.17 -19.71 -6.96
C LYS A 93 19.02 -19.11 -8.07
N ALA A 94 18.72 -17.88 -8.49
CA ALA A 94 19.50 -17.19 -9.53
C ALA A 94 20.98 -17.01 -9.12
N THR A 95 21.31 -17.07 -7.83
CA THR A 95 22.70 -17.00 -7.35
C THR A 95 23.56 -18.21 -7.76
N GLU A 96 22.94 -19.28 -8.28
CA GLU A 96 23.64 -20.42 -8.89
C GLU A 96 24.52 -19.99 -10.07
N GLN A 97 24.06 -18.97 -10.79
CA GLN A 97 24.72 -18.49 -11.99
C GLN A 97 25.87 -17.58 -11.60
N MET A 98 27.10 -18.04 -11.87
CA MET A 98 28.29 -17.18 -11.77
C MET A 98 28.35 -16.26 -12.99
N GLU A 99 28.79 -15.02 -12.80
CA GLU A 99 29.07 -14.11 -13.92
C GLU A 99 30.13 -14.71 -14.84
N PRO A 100 30.01 -14.60 -16.18
CA PRO A 100 30.94 -15.24 -17.13
C PRO A 100 32.42 -14.91 -16.89
N ARG A 101 32.72 -13.71 -16.41
CA ARG A 101 34.09 -13.26 -16.07
C ARG A 101 34.70 -14.00 -14.87
N ASP A 102 33.85 -14.53 -13.99
CA ASP A 102 34.24 -15.19 -12.75
C ASP A 102 34.30 -16.72 -12.92
N GLN A 103 33.91 -17.22 -14.10
CA GLN A 103 33.95 -18.63 -14.49
C GLN A 103 35.28 -19.00 -15.14
N VAL A 104 35.85 -20.11 -14.69
CA VAL A 104 37.01 -20.77 -15.29
C VAL A 104 36.60 -22.18 -15.70
N ALA A 105 37.00 -22.60 -16.91
CA ALA A 105 36.76 -23.95 -17.38
C ALA A 105 37.48 -24.96 -16.48
N HIS A 106 36.77 -26.01 -16.06
CA HIS A 106 37.31 -27.09 -15.24
C HIS A 106 37.05 -28.43 -15.93
N THR A 107 38.06 -29.30 -15.93
CA THR A 107 37.88 -30.68 -16.36
C THR A 107 37.25 -31.46 -15.20
N PRO A 108 36.02 -31.98 -15.36
CA PRO A 108 35.36 -32.73 -14.30
C PRO A 108 36.18 -33.94 -13.86
N THR A 109 36.21 -34.18 -12.56
CA THR A 109 36.83 -35.34 -11.93
C THR A 109 35.77 -36.12 -11.14
N ALA A 110 36.10 -37.31 -10.65
CA ALA A 110 35.20 -38.07 -9.78
C ALA A 110 34.93 -37.34 -8.46
N GLN A 111 35.84 -36.47 -8.02
CA GLN A 111 35.76 -35.70 -6.78
C GLN A 111 35.09 -34.33 -6.99
N ASP A 112 35.26 -33.72 -8.16
CA ASP A 112 34.64 -32.45 -8.55
C ASP A 112 34.01 -32.59 -9.95
N PRO A 113 32.70 -32.88 -10.04
CA PRO A 113 32.03 -33.10 -11.33
C PRO A 113 31.72 -31.79 -12.08
N ARG A 114 32.12 -30.63 -11.56
CA ARG A 114 31.81 -29.34 -12.17
C ARG A 114 32.59 -29.14 -13.47
N THR A 115 31.94 -28.57 -14.47
CA THR A 115 32.59 -28.15 -15.72
C THR A 115 33.10 -26.71 -15.67
N THR A 116 32.60 -25.92 -14.72
CA THR A 116 32.99 -24.53 -14.48
C THR A 116 33.18 -24.28 -13.00
N VAL A 117 34.21 -23.50 -12.66
CA VAL A 117 34.60 -23.19 -11.29
C VAL A 117 35.02 -21.74 -11.15
N SER A 118 35.09 -21.24 -9.92
CA SER A 118 35.60 -19.88 -9.66
C SER A 118 37.12 -19.82 -9.73
N GLN A 119 37.65 -18.61 -9.95
CA GLN A 119 39.08 -18.35 -10.09
C GLN A 119 39.87 -18.78 -8.84
N GLN A 120 41.08 -19.30 -9.05
CA GLN A 120 41.97 -19.73 -7.99
C GLN A 120 42.74 -18.53 -7.40
N LYS A 121 42.60 -18.26 -6.10
CA LYS A 121 43.33 -17.15 -5.45
C LYS A 121 44.82 -17.44 -5.34
N LEU A 122 45.18 -18.72 -5.23
CA LEU A 122 46.58 -19.15 -5.13
C LEU A 122 47.38 -18.86 -6.42
N GLU A 123 46.73 -18.86 -7.58
CA GLU A 123 47.36 -18.48 -8.86
C GLU A 123 47.58 -16.97 -8.94
N LYS A 124 46.64 -16.20 -8.39
CA LYS A 124 46.72 -14.73 -8.35
C LYS A 124 47.73 -14.23 -7.32
N ASP A 125 47.87 -14.91 -6.18
CA ASP A 125 48.87 -14.62 -5.16
C ASP A 125 49.57 -15.91 -4.68
N PRO A 126 50.68 -16.31 -5.33
CA PRO A 126 51.43 -17.52 -4.98
C PRO A 126 52.00 -17.51 -3.56
N ARG A 127 52.11 -16.34 -2.90
CA ARG A 127 52.61 -16.25 -1.52
C ARG A 127 51.65 -16.92 -0.53
N LEU A 128 50.36 -17.00 -0.86
CA LEU A 128 49.34 -17.66 -0.04
C LEU A 128 49.65 -19.15 0.15
N VAL A 129 50.26 -19.81 -0.86
CA VAL A 129 50.70 -21.20 -0.76
C VAL A 129 51.76 -21.37 0.32
N THR A 130 52.74 -20.47 0.35
CA THR A 130 53.81 -20.49 1.36
C THR A 130 53.29 -20.14 2.75
N MET A 131 52.43 -19.11 2.86
CA MET A 131 51.89 -18.67 4.14
C MET A 131 51.02 -19.74 4.82
N TRP A 132 50.32 -20.56 4.03
CA TRP A 132 49.43 -21.60 4.54
C TRP A 132 50.01 -23.02 4.39
N GLN A 133 51.32 -23.12 4.24
CA GLN A 133 51.98 -24.42 4.08
C GLN A 133 51.61 -25.37 5.23
N GLY A 134 51.12 -26.56 4.87
CA GLY A 134 50.63 -27.55 5.83
C GLY A 134 49.12 -27.49 6.11
N TYR A 135 48.37 -26.57 5.50
CA TYR A 135 46.92 -26.48 5.59
C TYR A 135 46.25 -26.74 4.23
N ALA A 136 45.00 -27.21 4.24
CA ALA A 136 44.24 -27.47 3.01
C ALA A 136 44.07 -26.21 2.13
N PHE A 137 44.11 -25.02 2.72
CA PHE A 137 44.03 -23.75 1.99
C PHE A 137 45.24 -23.49 1.08
N SER A 138 46.39 -24.13 1.30
CA SER A 138 47.52 -24.05 0.37
C SER A 138 47.34 -24.95 -0.86
N ILE A 139 46.28 -25.77 -0.90
CA ILE A 139 45.97 -26.69 -2.00
C ILE A 139 44.83 -26.11 -2.86
N ASP A 140 43.73 -25.66 -2.24
CA ASP A 140 42.60 -25.08 -2.96
C ASP A 140 41.98 -23.92 -2.17
N TYR A 141 41.94 -22.73 -2.78
CA TYR A 141 41.31 -21.55 -2.20
C TYR A 141 40.80 -20.60 -3.29
N ARG A 142 39.54 -20.78 -3.68
CA ARG A 142 38.95 -20.08 -4.82
C ARG A 142 38.16 -18.83 -4.42
N GLU A 143 37.90 -17.97 -5.39
CA GLU A 143 36.97 -16.84 -5.22
C GLU A 143 35.58 -17.35 -4.81
N PRO A 144 34.87 -16.61 -3.93
CA PRO A 144 33.53 -16.99 -3.50
C PRO A 144 32.54 -16.90 -4.67
N ARG A 145 31.47 -17.68 -4.58
CA ARG A 145 30.34 -17.69 -5.52
C ARG A 145 29.03 -17.44 -4.78
N GLY A 146 27.93 -17.36 -5.53
CA GLY A 146 26.59 -17.33 -4.95
C GLY A 146 26.29 -18.55 -4.08
N HIS A 147 25.26 -18.42 -3.25
CA HIS A 147 24.98 -19.41 -2.19
C HIS A 147 24.47 -20.74 -2.72
N TYR A 148 23.73 -20.73 -3.83
CA TYR A 148 23.25 -21.91 -4.52
C TYR A 148 24.39 -22.47 -5.37
#